data_AF-A0A9J7EK91-F1
#
_entry.id   AF-A0A9J7EK91-F1
#
_cell.length_a   1.000
_cell.length_b   1.000
_cell.length_c   1.000
_cell.angle_alpha   90.00
_cell.angle_beta   90.00
_cell.angle_gamma   90.00
#
_symmetry.space_group_name_H-M   'P 1'
#
loop_
_entity.id
_entity.type
_entity.pdbx_description
1 polymer ?
#
loop_
_entity_poly.entity_id
_entity_poly.type
_entity_poly.pdbx_seq_one_letter_code
_entity_poly.pdbx_strand_id
1 'polypeptide(L)'
;MTDPKSAQTLNNPNECDIPHLNTYKKRRSSHKGKVTVFKNYLESLTSKKPLSDLDIIQLRNRLESYKYLANEFDKNQTLIDDITGVSDEQLREREQFEMDYQSQLALGIHLLRENETAGVDGCPTATRHGCRVITESNFYANIFGDALIRNTFLSCINERAGNAHAARSQRAHWSS
;
A
#
# COMPACT_ATOMS: atom_id res chain seq x y z
N MET A 1 37.61 42.50 -40.72
CA MET A 1 38.68 41.53 -40.43
C MET A 1 39.14 41.84 -39.01
N THR A 2 38.99 41.04 -37.95
CA THR A 2 38.63 39.63 -37.73
C THR A 2 38.43 39.52 -36.21
N ASP A 3 37.28 39.03 -35.74
CA ASP A 3 37.23 38.24 -34.49
C ASP A 3 38.04 36.94 -34.74
N PRO A 4 38.73 36.29 -33.76
CA PRO A 4 38.04 35.61 -32.65
C PRO A 4 38.87 35.26 -31.37
N LYS A 5 38.18 34.85 -30.30
CA LYS A 5 38.51 33.74 -29.35
C LYS A 5 37.45 33.74 -28.24
N SER A 6 36.30 33.11 -28.42
CA SER A 6 36.06 31.66 -28.20
C SER A 6 36.81 31.12 -26.98
N ALA A 7 36.32 31.47 -25.78
CA ALA A 7 36.54 30.65 -24.59
C ALA A 7 35.68 29.39 -24.72
N GLN A 8 36.31 28.29 -25.12
CA GLN A 8 35.72 26.96 -25.08
C GLN A 8 35.56 26.56 -23.61
N THR A 9 34.32 26.47 -23.14
CA THR A 9 33.99 25.69 -21.96
C THR A 9 34.29 24.23 -22.30
N LEU A 10 35.32 23.67 -21.67
CA LEU A 10 35.61 22.23 -21.70
C LEU A 10 34.44 21.50 -21.03
N ASN A 11 33.52 21.00 -21.85
CA ASN A 11 32.50 20.06 -21.41
C ASN A 11 33.21 18.77 -20.97
N ASN A 12 33.12 18.46 -19.68
CA ASN A 12 33.65 17.24 -19.09
C ASN A 12 32.81 16.05 -19.60
N PRO A 13 33.38 15.07 -20.32
CA PRO A 13 32.62 13.98 -20.94
C PRO A 13 32.04 12.96 -19.93
N ASN A 14 32.20 13.18 -18.62
CA ASN A 14 31.68 12.31 -17.55
C ASN A 14 30.38 12.82 -16.90
N GLU A 15 29.84 13.96 -17.33
CA GLU A 15 28.49 14.34 -16.93
C GLU A 15 27.52 13.60 -17.87
N CYS A 16 27.46 12.27 -17.70
CA CYS A 16 26.44 11.46 -18.33
C CYS A 16 25.13 11.91 -17.71
N ASP A 17 24.48 12.86 -18.37
CA ASP A 17 23.12 13.28 -18.11
C ASP A 17 22.31 12.03 -17.77
N ILE A 18 21.94 11.85 -16.50
CA ILE A 18 20.93 10.87 -16.08
C ILE A 18 19.60 11.57 -15.73
N PRO A 19 19.02 12.41 -16.60
CA PRO A 19 17.73 13.05 -16.36
C PRO A 19 16.62 12.00 -16.16
N HIS A 20 16.83 10.79 -16.69
CA HIS A 20 15.94 9.65 -16.54
C HIS A 20 15.99 9.01 -15.15
N LEU A 21 17.16 8.84 -14.52
CA LEU A 21 17.27 8.17 -13.22
C LEU A 21 16.58 8.95 -12.10
N ASN A 22 16.81 10.27 -12.04
CA ASN A 22 16.13 11.13 -11.07
C ASN A 22 14.61 11.13 -11.31
N THR A 23 14.19 11.04 -12.57
CA THR A 23 12.77 10.92 -12.93
C THR A 23 12.17 9.61 -12.44
N TYR A 24 12.84 8.47 -12.65
CA TYR A 24 12.36 7.16 -12.18
C TYR A 24 12.34 7.08 -10.65
N LYS A 25 13.37 7.60 -9.96
CA LYS A 25 13.39 7.69 -8.48
C LYS A 25 12.24 8.54 -7.93
N LYS A 26 11.92 9.67 -8.59
CA LYS A 26 10.77 10.53 -8.23
C LYS A 26 9.45 9.80 -8.45
N ARG A 27 9.28 9.10 -9.58
CA ARG A 27 8.08 8.30 -9.87
C ARG A 27 7.91 7.16 -8.86
N ARG A 28 8.97 6.39 -8.58
CA ARG A 28 8.98 5.35 -7.53
C ARG A 28 8.54 5.92 -6.18
N SER A 29 9.09 7.06 -5.78
CA SER A 29 8.70 7.75 -4.55
C SER A 29 7.24 8.22 -4.55
N SER A 30 6.73 8.68 -5.69
CA SER A 30 5.31 9.03 -5.83
C SER A 30 4.40 7.82 -5.65
N HIS A 31 4.79 6.63 -6.14
CA HIS A 31 4.03 5.40 -5.94
C HIS A 31 3.97 4.98 -4.46
N LYS A 32 5.08 5.11 -3.71
CA LYS A 32 5.05 4.96 -2.23
C LYS A 32 4.07 5.94 -1.59
N GLY A 33 4.08 7.19 -2.03
CA GLY A 33 3.12 8.21 -1.56
C GLY A 33 1.66 7.82 -1.81
N LYS A 34 1.35 7.19 -2.95
CA LYS A 34 -0.01 6.69 -3.24
C LYS A 34 -0.44 5.56 -2.29
N VAL A 35 0.48 4.69 -1.87
CA VAL A 35 0.21 3.69 -0.81
C VAL A 35 -0.18 4.38 0.49
N THR A 36 0.58 5.39 0.92
CA THR A 36 0.28 6.16 2.14
C THR A 36 -1.07 6.89 2.04
N VAL A 37 -1.37 7.53 0.91
CA VAL A 37 -2.66 8.20 0.70
C VAL A 37 -3.82 7.21 0.78
N PHE A 38 -3.67 6.03 0.19
CA PHE A 38 -4.71 5.00 0.24
C PHE A 38 -4.89 4.44 1.65
N LYS A 39 -3.79 4.18 2.37
CA LYS A 39 -3.82 3.80 3.80
C LYS A 39 -4.63 4.79 4.63
N ASN A 40 -4.33 6.09 4.54
CA ASN A 40 -5.03 7.12 5.30
C ASN A 40 -6.53 7.16 4.95
N TYR A 41 -6.86 6.94 3.68
CA TYR A 41 -8.24 6.81 3.24
C TYR A 41 -8.93 5.59 3.90
N LEU A 42 -8.32 4.41 3.88
CA LEU A 42 -8.88 3.21 4.54
C LEU A 42 -9.03 3.39 6.06
N GLU A 43 -8.07 4.05 6.73
CA GLU A 43 -8.16 4.37 8.15
C GLU A 43 -9.38 5.28 8.44
N SER A 44 -9.65 6.26 7.55
CA SER A 44 -10.85 7.10 7.65
C SER A 44 -12.15 6.31 7.50
N LEU A 45 -12.17 5.26 6.67
CA LEU A 45 -13.34 4.39 6.49
C LEU A 45 -13.53 3.43 7.68
N THR A 46 -12.44 2.93 8.25
CA THR A 46 -12.50 1.98 9.38
C THR A 46 -13.21 2.58 10.60
N SER A 47 -13.14 3.92 10.77
CA SER A 47 -13.88 4.63 11.82
C SER A 47 -15.37 4.84 11.55
N LYS A 48 -15.83 4.62 10.30
CA LYS A 48 -17.21 4.83 9.83
C LYS A 48 -17.84 3.47 9.55
N LYS A 49 -18.43 2.83 10.56
CA LYS A 49 -19.21 1.59 10.37
C LYS A 49 -20.68 1.84 10.76
N PRO A 50 -21.67 1.54 9.90
CA PRO A 50 -21.54 1.03 8.53
C PRO A 50 -21.07 2.10 7.53
N LEU A 51 -20.51 1.68 6.38
CA LEU A 51 -20.15 2.59 5.29
C LEU A 51 -21.38 3.01 4.50
N SER A 52 -21.38 4.25 4.00
CA SER A 52 -22.43 4.70 3.07
C SER A 52 -22.24 4.13 1.66
N ASP A 53 -23.29 4.10 0.84
CA ASP A 53 -23.20 3.68 -0.57
C ASP A 53 -22.15 4.50 -1.35
N LEU A 54 -22.05 5.79 -1.04
CA LEU A 54 -21.04 6.66 -1.63
C LEU A 54 -19.63 6.23 -1.22
N ASP A 55 -19.40 5.89 0.04
CA ASP A 55 -18.10 5.39 0.52
C ASP A 55 -17.74 4.06 -0.17
N ILE A 56 -18.72 3.15 -0.33
CA ILE A 56 -18.53 1.86 -1.02
C ILE A 56 -18.15 2.07 -2.49
N ILE A 57 -18.86 2.94 -3.21
CA ILE A 57 -18.57 3.28 -4.61
C ILE A 57 -17.17 3.88 -4.74
N GLN A 58 -16.82 4.83 -3.87
CA GLN A 58 -15.50 5.45 -3.88
C GLN A 58 -14.39 4.46 -3.56
N LEU A 59 -14.60 3.57 -2.57
CA LEU A 59 -13.65 2.54 -2.21
C LEU A 59 -13.41 1.59 -3.39
N ARG A 60 -14.46 1.17 -4.10
CA ARG A 60 -14.35 0.32 -5.29
C ARG A 60 -13.49 0.95 -6.38
N ASN A 61 -13.78 2.20 -6.75
CA ASN A 61 -13.04 2.92 -7.79
C ASN A 61 -11.57 3.13 -7.42
N ARG A 62 -11.30 3.50 -6.16
CA ARG A 62 -9.94 3.66 -5.65
C ARG A 62 -9.18 2.34 -5.64
N LEU A 63 -9.83 1.25 -5.21
CA LEU A 63 -9.22 -0.08 -5.16
C LEU A 63 -8.88 -0.59 -6.56
N GLU A 64 -9.72 -0.33 -7.56
CA GLU A 64 -9.42 -0.68 -8.96
C GLU A 64 -8.17 0.04 -9.46
N SER A 65 -8.08 1.34 -9.22
CA SER A 65 -6.87 2.13 -9.55
C SER A 65 -5.64 1.65 -8.77
N TYR A 66 -5.84 1.27 -7.50
CA TYR A 66 -4.79 0.82 -6.60
C TYR A 66 -4.13 -0.48 -7.08
N LYS A 67 -4.89 -1.42 -7.65
CA LYS A 67 -4.38 -2.72 -8.14
C LYS A 67 -3.24 -2.62 -9.16
N TYR A 68 -3.13 -1.50 -9.88
CA TYR A 68 -2.07 -1.29 -10.86
C TYR A 68 -0.77 -0.73 -10.26
N LEU A 69 -0.79 -0.31 -9.00
CA LEU A 69 0.29 0.45 -8.37
C LEU A 69 1.58 -0.36 -8.23
N ALA A 70 1.48 -1.65 -7.92
CA ALA A 70 2.65 -2.51 -7.79
C ALA A 70 3.40 -2.66 -9.12
N ASN A 71 2.66 -2.86 -10.22
CA ASN A 71 3.24 -2.93 -11.55
C ASN A 71 3.95 -1.62 -11.95
N GLU A 72 3.35 -0.47 -11.65
CA GLU A 72 3.96 0.83 -11.94
C GLU A 72 5.20 1.12 -11.09
N PHE A 73 5.22 0.69 -9.82
CA PHE A 73 6.41 0.74 -8.99
C PHE A 73 7.52 -0.12 -9.59
N ASP A 74 7.22 -1.37 -9.95
CA ASP A 74 8.19 -2.34 -10.45
C ASP A 74 8.81 -1.93 -11.79
N LYS A 75 8.02 -1.36 -12.70
CA LYS A 75 8.54 -0.76 -13.93
C LYS A 75 9.58 0.31 -13.66
N ASN A 76 9.33 1.21 -12.70
CA ASN A 76 10.30 2.24 -12.34
C ASN A 76 11.51 1.64 -11.62
N GLN A 77 11.34 0.58 -10.82
CA GLN A 77 12.44 -0.10 -10.16
C GLN A 77 13.37 -0.77 -11.18
N THR A 78 12.82 -1.50 -12.16
CA THR A 78 13.58 -2.12 -13.25
C THR A 78 14.41 -1.10 -14.00
N LEU A 79 13.82 0.04 -14.37
CA LEU A 79 14.53 1.12 -15.06
C LEU A 79 15.65 1.77 -14.21
N ILE A 80 15.51 1.75 -12.88
CA ILE A 80 16.57 2.21 -11.99
C ILE A 80 17.68 1.15 -11.94
N ASP A 81 17.32 -0.12 -11.81
CA ASP A 81 18.26 -1.24 -11.73
C ASP A 81 19.10 -1.38 -13.02
N ASP A 82 18.50 -1.14 -14.18
CA ASP A 82 19.21 -1.10 -15.47
C ASP A 82 20.30 -0.03 -15.52
N ILE A 83 20.12 1.08 -14.77
CA ILE A 83 21.05 2.21 -14.76
C ILE A 83 22.08 2.07 -13.64
N THR A 84 21.66 1.64 -12.45
CA THR A 84 22.49 1.67 -11.24
C THR A 84 23.02 0.30 -10.83
N GLY A 85 22.58 -0.77 -11.49
CA GLY A 85 22.63 -2.12 -10.94
C GLY A 85 21.64 -2.31 -9.79
N VAL A 86 21.54 -3.56 -9.33
CA VAL A 86 20.74 -3.96 -8.18
C VAL A 86 21.60 -3.89 -6.93
N SER A 87 21.08 -3.25 -5.88
CA SER A 87 21.69 -3.20 -4.54
C SER A 87 20.76 -3.74 -3.47
N ASP A 88 21.32 -4.18 -2.34
CA ASP A 88 20.52 -4.66 -1.19
C ASP A 88 19.55 -3.61 -0.67
N GLU A 89 19.92 -2.32 -0.76
CA GLU A 89 19.02 -1.23 -0.37
C GLU A 89 17.80 -1.13 -1.29
N GLN A 90 17.99 -1.30 -2.60
CA GLN A 90 16.89 -1.36 -3.57
C GLN A 90 15.98 -2.56 -3.33
N LEU A 91 16.56 -3.71 -2.98
CA LEU A 91 15.81 -4.92 -2.65
C LEU A 91 14.96 -4.72 -1.39
N ARG A 92 15.53 -4.15 -0.31
CA ARG A 92 14.79 -3.82 0.92
C ARG A 92 13.66 -2.82 0.67
N GLU A 93 13.92 -1.77 -0.12
CA GLU A 93 12.88 -0.79 -0.43
C GLU A 93 11.73 -1.41 -1.24
N ARG A 94 12.04 -2.33 -2.16
CA ARG A 94 11.05 -3.06 -2.95
C ARG A 94 10.21 -3.98 -2.07
N GLU A 95 10.83 -4.72 -1.16
CA GLU A 95 10.13 -5.60 -0.21
C GLU A 95 9.20 -4.80 0.71
N GLN A 96 9.70 -3.70 1.28
CA GLN A 96 8.89 -2.84 2.14
C GLN A 96 7.68 -2.27 1.40
N PHE A 97 7.87 -1.79 0.17
CA PHE A 97 6.76 -1.29 -0.64
C PHE A 97 5.73 -2.39 -0.93
N GLU A 98 6.16 -3.60 -1.28
CA GLU A 98 5.26 -4.73 -1.58
C GLU A 98 4.44 -5.11 -0.34
N MET A 99 5.08 -5.18 0.83
CA MET A 99 4.40 -5.46 2.10
C MET A 99 3.32 -4.41 2.41
N ASP A 100 3.66 -3.12 2.28
CA ASP A 100 2.73 -2.03 2.53
C ASP A 100 1.57 -2.04 1.52
N TYR A 101 1.88 -2.26 0.24
CA TYR A 101 0.90 -2.36 -0.85
C TYR A 101 -0.10 -3.50 -0.61
N GLN A 102 0.38 -4.71 -0.36
CA GLN A 102 -0.47 -5.88 -0.16
C GLN A 102 -1.34 -5.74 1.09
N SER A 103 -0.78 -5.19 2.17
CA SER A 103 -1.51 -4.87 3.40
C SER A 103 -2.73 -3.98 3.14
N GLN A 104 -2.55 -2.88 2.39
CA GLN A 104 -3.66 -1.97 2.11
C GLN A 104 -4.64 -2.55 1.08
N LEU A 105 -4.15 -3.28 0.07
CA LEU A 105 -5.01 -3.97 -0.90
C LEU A 105 -5.96 -4.95 -0.20
N ALA A 106 -5.41 -5.76 0.72
CA ALA A 106 -6.16 -6.70 1.54
C ALA A 106 -7.25 -6.01 2.36
N LEU A 107 -6.89 -4.94 3.09
CA LEU A 107 -7.83 -4.18 3.92
C LEU A 107 -8.96 -3.56 3.08
N GLY A 108 -8.64 -2.99 1.91
CA GLY A 108 -9.63 -2.43 1.00
C GLY A 108 -10.62 -3.48 0.48
N ILE A 109 -10.13 -4.67 0.11
CA ILE A 109 -10.98 -5.81 -0.32
C ILE A 109 -11.89 -6.26 0.84
N HIS A 110 -11.33 -6.35 2.04
CA HIS A 110 -12.08 -6.76 3.23
C HIS A 110 -13.23 -5.79 3.53
N LEU A 111 -12.95 -4.49 3.59
CA LEU A 111 -13.95 -3.46 3.85
C LEU A 111 -15.09 -3.46 2.82
N LEU A 112 -14.80 -3.71 1.53
CA LEU A 112 -15.86 -3.87 0.52
C LEU A 112 -16.75 -5.08 0.82
N ARG A 113 -16.16 -6.25 1.08
CA ARG A 113 -16.92 -7.49 1.33
C ARG A 113 -17.80 -7.40 2.57
N GLU A 114 -17.30 -6.79 3.65
CA GLU A 114 -18.07 -6.58 4.88
C GLU A 114 -19.34 -5.75 4.64
N ASN A 115 -19.31 -4.79 3.71
CA ASN A 115 -20.42 -3.86 3.49
C ASN A 115 -21.33 -4.29 2.32
N GLU A 116 -20.83 -5.07 1.36
CA GLU A 116 -21.66 -5.65 0.28
C GLU A 116 -22.56 -6.80 0.78
N THR A 117 -22.13 -7.55 1.80
CA THR A 117 -22.91 -8.66 2.38
C THR A 117 -24.03 -8.21 3.34
N ALA A 118 -24.03 -6.93 3.75
CA ALA A 118 -25.03 -6.37 4.65
C ALA A 118 -26.33 -5.93 3.93
N GLY A 119 -26.36 -5.92 2.59
CA GLY A 119 -27.48 -5.44 1.78
C GLY A 119 -28.45 -6.50 1.26
N VAL A 120 -28.40 -7.75 1.73
CA VAL A 120 -29.34 -8.81 1.35
C VAL A 120 -30.24 -9.15 2.53
N ASP A 121 -31.39 -8.48 2.61
CA ASP A 121 -32.41 -8.72 3.62
C ASP A 121 -33.09 -10.10 3.47
N GLY A 122 -33.10 -10.87 4.56
CA GLY A 122 -34.23 -11.72 4.96
C GLY A 122 -34.41 -13.11 4.33
N CYS A 123 -33.79 -14.14 4.90
CA CYS A 123 -34.38 -15.49 4.95
C CYS A 123 -33.85 -16.26 6.18
N PRO A 124 -34.71 -16.78 7.09
CA PRO A 124 -34.25 -17.48 8.27
C PRO A 124 -33.89 -18.94 7.93
N THR A 125 -32.74 -19.35 8.47
CA THR A 125 -32.27 -20.74 8.63
C THR A 125 -32.01 -21.56 7.37
N ALA A 126 -30.73 -21.62 6.97
CA ALA A 126 -30.14 -22.87 6.50
C ALA A 126 -28.68 -22.93 6.93
N THR A 127 -28.42 -23.89 7.81
CA THR A 127 -27.15 -24.34 8.36
C THR A 127 -25.97 -24.17 7.40
N ARG A 128 -24.98 -23.36 7.84
CA ARG A 128 -23.61 -23.36 7.35
C ARG A 128 -23.10 -24.80 7.24
N HIS A 129 -22.90 -25.29 6.02
CA HIS A 129 -21.92 -26.33 5.73
C HIS A 129 -21.24 -25.94 4.41
N GLY A 130 -19.95 -25.60 4.50
CA GLY A 130 -19.06 -25.51 3.33
C GLY A 130 -18.54 -24.13 2.93
N CYS A 131 -19.01 -23.03 3.53
CA CYS A 131 -18.29 -21.77 3.36
C CYS A 131 -17.03 -21.83 4.22
N ARG A 132 -15.92 -22.27 3.62
CA ARG A 132 -14.59 -22.23 4.23
C ARG A 132 -14.36 -20.78 4.63
N VAL A 133 -14.62 -20.48 5.91
CA VAL A 133 -14.26 -19.21 6.53
C VAL A 133 -12.78 -19.09 6.27
N ILE A 134 -12.41 -18.20 5.34
CA ILE A 134 -11.03 -17.80 5.22
C ILE A 134 -10.79 -16.98 6.48
N THR A 135 -10.39 -17.66 7.55
CA THR A 135 -9.89 -17.01 8.75
C THR A 135 -8.77 -16.08 8.32
N GLU A 136 -8.60 -14.95 9.00
CA GLU A 136 -7.52 -13.99 8.73
C GLU A 136 -6.18 -14.70 8.48
N SER A 137 -5.89 -15.73 9.28
CA SER A 137 -4.72 -16.61 9.14
C SER A 137 -4.57 -17.27 7.75
N ASN A 138 -5.66 -17.73 7.13
CA ASN A 138 -5.65 -18.38 5.81
C ASN A 138 -5.60 -17.40 4.63
N PHE A 139 -6.05 -16.16 4.81
CA PHE A 139 -5.90 -15.12 3.79
C PHE A 139 -4.44 -14.66 3.70
N TYR A 140 -3.82 -14.41 4.86
CA TYR A 140 -2.43 -13.98 4.94
C TYR A 140 -1.43 -15.08 4.60
N ALA A 141 -1.73 -16.35 4.87
CA ALA A 141 -0.90 -17.48 4.42
C ALA A 141 -0.83 -17.65 2.89
N ASN A 142 -1.86 -17.20 2.15
CA ASN A 142 -1.87 -17.24 0.69
C ASN A 142 -1.21 -16.02 0.03
N ILE A 143 -1.10 -14.90 0.76
CA ILE A 143 -0.51 -13.64 0.27
C ILE A 143 0.98 -13.55 0.67
N PHE A 144 1.31 -13.96 1.89
CA PHE A 144 2.66 -13.95 2.44
C PHE A 144 3.16 -15.39 2.54
N GLY A 145 3.86 -15.86 1.50
CA GLY A 145 4.46 -17.21 1.47
C GLY A 145 5.53 -17.43 2.55
N ASP A 146 6.04 -16.34 3.14
CA ASP A 146 6.99 -16.38 4.24
C ASP A 146 6.28 -16.24 5.61
N ALA A 147 6.47 -17.26 6.45
CA ALA A 147 5.93 -17.32 7.80
C ALA A 147 6.44 -16.19 8.72
N LEU A 148 7.62 -15.65 8.45
CA LEU A 148 8.21 -14.55 9.21
C LEU A 148 7.46 -13.25 8.96
N ILE A 149 7.16 -12.96 7.69
CA ILE A 149 6.40 -11.78 7.26
C ILE A 149 4.98 -11.85 7.81
N ARG A 150 4.36 -13.03 7.77
CA ARG A 150 3.04 -13.28 8.36
C ARG A 150 3.00 -12.98 9.87
N ASN A 151 4.00 -13.44 10.62
CA ASN A 151 4.02 -13.27 12.07
C ASN A 151 4.28 -11.81 12.47
N THR A 152 5.17 -11.12 11.77
CA THR A 152 5.41 -9.68 11.96
C THR A 152 4.16 -8.87 11.64
N PHE A 153 3.47 -9.20 10.54
CA PHE A 153 2.24 -8.54 10.14
C PHE A 153 1.09 -8.71 11.15
N LEU A 154 0.87 -9.95 11.63
CA LEU A 154 -0.11 -10.24 12.68
C LEU A 154 0.24 -9.54 14.01
N SER A 155 1.53 -9.43 14.34
CA SER A 155 1.98 -8.67 15.50
C SER A 155 1.63 -7.18 15.39
N CYS A 156 1.87 -6.55 14.24
CA CYS A 156 1.55 -5.14 14.02
C CYS A 156 0.04 -4.85 14.08
N ILE A 157 -0.80 -5.77 13.61
CA ILE A 157 -2.27 -5.65 13.72
C ILE A 157 -2.71 -5.77 15.18
N ASN A 158 -2.21 -6.79 15.89
CA ASN A 158 -2.58 -7.01 17.29
C ASN A 158 -2.11 -5.88 18.21
N GLU A 159 -0.94 -5.31 17.95
CA GLU A 159 -0.42 -4.15 18.67
C GLU A 159 -1.27 -2.89 18.42
N ARG A 160 -1.75 -2.68 17.19
CA ARG A 160 -2.71 -1.60 16.86
C ARG A 160 -4.07 -1.79 17.52
N ALA A 161 -4.58 -3.02 17.57
CA ALA A 161 -5.83 -3.34 18.25
C ALA A 161 -5.74 -3.18 19.78
N GLY A 162 -4.63 -3.61 20.38
CA GLY A 162 -4.35 -3.44 21.81
C GLY A 162 -4.22 -1.97 22.23
N ASN A 163 -3.52 -1.16 21.42
CA ASN A 163 -3.38 0.28 21.69
C ASN A 163 -4.70 1.05 21.53
N ALA A 164 -5.58 0.65 20.61
CA ALA A 164 -6.92 1.23 20.49
C ALA A 164 -7.82 0.92 21.70
N HIS A 165 -7.66 -0.27 22.31
CA HIS A 165 -8.38 -0.65 23.52
C HIS A 165 -7.86 0.09 24.76
N ALA A 166 -6.55 0.27 24.88
CA ALA A 166 -5.91 1.05 25.95
C ALA A 166 -6.30 2.54 25.89
N ALA A 167 -6.36 3.13 24.68
CA ALA A 167 -6.77 4.52 24.47
C ALA A 167 -8.25 4.77 24.83
N ARG A 168 -9.13 3.78 24.65
CA ARG A 168 -10.54 3.86 25.09
C ARG A 168 -10.68 3.74 26.62
N SER A 169 -9.87 2.90 27.25
CA SER A 169 -9.93 2.69 28.71
C SER A 169 -9.45 3.92 29.49
N GLN A 170 -8.49 4.69 28.97
CA GLN A 170 -8.01 5.91 29.64
C GLN A 170 -9.00 7.09 29.54
N ARG A 171 -9.85 7.12 28.50
CA ARG A 171 -10.83 8.21 28.32
C ARG A 171 -12.05 8.07 29.23
N ALA A 172 -12.37 6.86 29.69
CA ALA A 172 -13.47 6.62 30.62
C ALA A 172 -13.15 7.02 32.08
N HIS A 173 -11.87 7.17 32.44
CA HIS A 173 -11.47 7.46 33.82
C HIS A 173 -11.45 8.96 34.17
N TRP A 174 -11.57 9.86 33.19
CA TRP A 174 -11.52 11.33 33.36
C TRP A 174 -12.90 12.02 33.26
N SER A 175 -14.00 11.27 33.32
CA SER A 175 -15.36 11.83 33.27
C SER A 175 -16.21 11.42 34.47
N SER A 176 -15.59 11.24 35.64
CA SER A 176 -16.30 11.07 36.91
C SER A 176 -15.85 12.08 37.95
#